data_AF-A0A955BQJ2-F1
#
_entry.id   AF-A0A955BQJ2-F1
#
_cell.length_a   1.000
_cell.length_b   1.000
_cell.length_c   1.000
_cell.angle_alpha   90.00
_cell.angle_beta   90.00
_cell.angle_gamma   90.00
#
_symmetry.space_group_name_H-M   'P 1'
#
loop_
_entity.id
_entity.type
_entity.pdbx_description
1 polymer ?
#
loop_
_entity_poly.entity_id
_entity_poly.type
_entity_poly.pdbx_seq_one_letter_code
_entity_poly.pdbx_strand_id
1 'polypeptide(L)'
;MIGSRNEKLILAGCGVIALAVLAWAYLHFRTDEEPFVAEIKALAEEPPTPENRDAMRDVMRQQFDGKSDEERRRMFEQMAPVFMPIMARRFEVEYDKFMAMTPEQRRRELDRRIDAMEAARKNGGGPPGAGAGGGTPPSAQQMDEFRKKMLDWTTPDQRAKFESGMQMMNQRRQERGLEPIGPPGSRR
;
A
#
# COMPACT_ATOMS: atom_id res chain seq x y z
N MET A 1 -62.19 20.29 -5.52
CA MET A 1 -60.77 20.39 -5.92
C MET A 1 -60.43 19.18 -6.76
N ILE A 2 -60.47 19.31 -8.09
CA ILE A 2 -60.31 18.22 -9.06
C ILE A 2 -58.89 18.33 -9.61
N GLY A 3 -57.94 17.59 -9.02
CA GLY A 3 -56.61 17.41 -9.60
C GLY A 3 -56.75 16.62 -10.90
N SER A 4 -56.36 17.21 -12.02
CA SER A 4 -56.62 16.63 -13.33
C SER A 4 -55.83 15.32 -13.49
N ARG A 5 -56.40 14.34 -14.21
CA ARG A 5 -55.79 13.03 -14.47
C ARG A 5 -54.35 13.13 -15.02
N ASN A 6 -54.02 14.26 -15.63
CA ASN A 6 -52.72 14.59 -16.20
C ASN A 6 -51.67 14.89 -15.13
N GLU A 7 -52.01 15.53 -14.00
CA GLU A 7 -51.06 15.77 -12.89
C GLU A 7 -50.62 14.46 -12.24
N LYS A 8 -51.54 13.50 -12.07
CA LYS A 8 -51.23 12.18 -11.52
C LYS A 8 -50.33 11.36 -12.45
N LEU A 9 -50.51 11.49 -13.76
CA LEU A 9 -49.67 10.84 -14.77
C LEU A 9 -48.28 11.48 -14.87
N ILE A 10 -48.17 12.80 -14.72
CA ILE A 10 -46.90 13.52 -14.70
C ILE A 10 -46.10 13.16 -13.43
N LEU A 11 -46.74 13.16 -12.26
CA LEU A 11 -46.09 12.77 -11.00
C LEU A 11 -45.65 11.30 -11.00
N ALA A 12 -46.45 10.38 -11.54
CA ALA A 12 -46.08 8.98 -11.70
C ALA A 12 -44.91 8.80 -12.68
N GLY A 13 -44.90 9.53 -13.79
CA GLY A 13 -43.79 9.52 -14.77
C GLY A 13 -42.48 10.04 -14.18
N CYS A 14 -42.53 11.14 -13.42
CA CYS A 14 -41.36 11.69 -12.73
C CYS A 14 -40.78 10.72 -11.68
N GLY A 15 -41.64 9.97 -10.97
CA GLY A 15 -41.21 8.95 -10.01
C GLY A 15 -40.45 7.80 -10.66
N VAL A 16 -40.94 7.30 -11.81
CA VAL A 16 -40.27 6.22 -12.55
C VAL A 16 -38.93 6.69 -13.13
N ILE A 17 -38.85 7.92 -13.63
CA ILE A 17 -37.59 8.49 -14.15
C ILE A 17 -36.59 8.72 -13.01
N ALA A 18 -37.03 9.22 -11.86
CA ALA A 18 -36.15 9.40 -10.70
C ALA A 18 -35.60 8.05 -10.20
N LEU A 19 -36.41 6.99 -10.18
CA LEU A 19 -35.95 5.65 -9.83
C LEU A 19 -35.00 5.07 -10.88
N ALA A 20 -35.23 5.34 -12.17
CA ALA A 20 -34.33 4.92 -13.24
C ALA A 20 -32.98 5.65 -13.19
N VAL A 21 -32.99 6.96 -12.87
CA VAL A 21 -31.76 7.75 -12.68
C VAL A 21 -31.03 7.32 -11.42
N LEU A 22 -31.73 7.01 -10.33
CA LEU A 22 -31.13 6.48 -9.10
C LEU A 22 -30.59 5.06 -9.30
N ALA A 23 -31.27 4.21 -10.08
CA ALA A 23 -30.79 2.87 -10.42
C ALA A 23 -29.59 2.93 -11.38
N TRP A 24 -29.61 3.83 -12.36
CA TRP A 24 -28.49 4.11 -13.25
C TRP A 24 -27.30 4.66 -12.45
N ALA A 25 -27.52 5.66 -11.60
CA ALA A 25 -26.51 6.19 -10.69
C ALA A 25 -26.00 5.10 -9.75
N TYR A 26 -26.86 4.28 -9.16
CA TYR A 26 -26.45 3.18 -8.29
C TYR A 26 -25.64 2.10 -9.02
N LEU A 27 -25.98 1.80 -10.29
CA LEU A 27 -25.23 0.88 -11.13
C LEU A 27 -23.92 1.47 -11.64
N HIS A 28 -23.85 2.79 -11.86
CA HIS A 28 -22.69 3.48 -12.42
C HIS A 28 -21.72 4.01 -11.34
N PHE A 29 -22.22 4.23 -10.12
CA PHE A 29 -21.45 4.57 -8.92
C PHE A 29 -21.28 3.38 -7.97
N ARG A 30 -21.66 2.16 -8.38
CA ARG A 30 -21.14 0.97 -7.71
C ARG A 30 -19.64 1.01 -7.92
N THR A 31 -18.90 1.28 -6.85
CA THR A 31 -17.45 1.30 -6.86
C THR A 31 -16.96 -0.03 -7.41
N ASP A 32 -16.47 -0.03 -8.64
CA ASP A 32 -15.70 -1.10 -9.25
C ASP A 32 -14.37 -1.20 -8.48
N GLU A 33 -14.42 -1.65 -7.23
CA GLU A 33 -13.23 -2.17 -6.57
C GLU A 33 -12.87 -3.42 -7.38
N GLU A 34 -11.82 -3.28 -8.20
CA GLU A 34 -11.30 -4.36 -9.03
C GLU A 34 -11.24 -5.65 -8.19
N PRO A 35 -11.75 -6.79 -8.67
CA PRO A 35 -11.91 -8.00 -7.86
C PRO A 35 -10.60 -8.44 -7.19
N PHE A 36 -9.45 -8.16 -7.81
CA PHE A 36 -8.13 -8.43 -7.23
C PHE A 36 -7.79 -7.50 -6.04
N VAL A 37 -8.23 -6.24 -6.04
CA VAL A 37 -8.02 -5.30 -4.92
C VAL A 37 -8.82 -5.74 -3.70
N ALA A 38 -10.07 -6.17 -3.91
CA ALA A 38 -10.91 -6.72 -2.86
C ALA A 38 -10.34 -8.01 -2.26
N GLU A 39 -9.81 -8.91 -3.10
CA GLU A 39 -9.15 -10.15 -2.66
C GLU A 39 -7.89 -9.87 -1.83
N ILE A 40 -7.05 -8.94 -2.29
CA ILE A 40 -5.84 -8.53 -1.56
C ILE A 40 -6.21 -7.87 -0.23
N LYS A 41 -7.25 -7.05 -0.20
CA LYS A 41 -7.75 -6.44 1.02
C LYS A 41 -8.19 -7.49 2.04
N ALA A 42 -8.96 -8.48 1.61
CA ALA A 42 -9.41 -9.57 2.48
C ALA A 42 -8.21 -10.38 3.04
N LEU A 43 -7.27 -10.77 2.18
CA LEU A 43 -6.06 -11.50 2.59
C LEU A 43 -5.16 -10.68 3.53
N ALA A 44 -5.16 -9.35 3.39
CA ALA A 44 -4.35 -8.46 4.20
C ALA A 44 -4.97 -8.13 5.57
N GLU A 45 -6.28 -8.29 5.72
CA GLU A 45 -6.99 -8.19 7.01
C GLU A 45 -6.79 -9.43 7.88
N GLU A 46 -6.50 -10.58 7.27
CA GLU A 46 -6.21 -11.82 7.98
C GLU A 46 -4.80 -11.84 8.62
N PRO A 47 -4.60 -12.60 9.71
CA PRO A 47 -3.27 -12.77 10.30
C PRO A 47 -2.30 -13.37 9.26
N PRO A 48 -1.02 -12.94 9.26
CA PRO A 48 -0.06 -13.36 8.23
C PRO A 48 0.44 -14.79 8.50
N THR A 49 -0.37 -15.79 8.17
CA THR A 49 -0.01 -17.21 8.12
C THR A 49 0.86 -17.54 6.90
N PRO A 50 1.61 -18.65 6.88
CA PRO A 50 2.28 -19.12 5.67
C PRO A 50 1.34 -19.22 4.47
N GLU A 51 0.14 -19.78 4.69
CA GLU A 51 -0.88 -20.00 3.66
C GLU A 51 -1.35 -18.67 3.06
N ASN A 52 -1.66 -17.67 3.89
CA ASN A 52 -2.12 -16.37 3.42
C ASN A 52 -1.02 -15.59 2.69
N ARG A 53 0.24 -15.80 3.08
CA ARG A 53 1.38 -15.19 2.38
C ARG A 53 1.59 -15.82 1.01
N ASP A 54 1.44 -17.13 0.91
CA ASP A 54 1.57 -17.84 -0.37
C ASP A 54 0.40 -17.48 -1.30
N ALA A 55 -0.84 -17.44 -0.78
CA ALA A 55 -2.00 -16.96 -1.53
C ALA A 55 -1.82 -15.53 -2.04
N MET A 56 -1.40 -14.60 -1.16
CA MET A 56 -1.08 -13.22 -1.55
C MET A 56 0.00 -13.17 -2.64
N ARG A 57 1.04 -13.99 -2.53
CA ARG A 57 2.12 -14.06 -3.51
C ARG A 57 1.63 -14.59 -4.84
N ASP A 58 0.76 -15.58 -4.85
CA ASP A 58 0.22 -16.19 -6.06
C ASP A 58 -0.76 -15.26 -6.77
N VAL A 59 -1.64 -14.57 -6.02
CA VAL A 59 -2.50 -13.50 -6.55
C VAL A 59 -1.65 -12.42 -7.19
N MET A 60 -0.64 -11.91 -6.47
CA MET A 60 0.27 -10.90 -7.01
C MET A 60 1.01 -11.40 -8.25
N ARG A 61 1.54 -12.64 -8.23
CA ARG A 61 2.23 -13.23 -9.37
C ARG A 61 1.30 -13.30 -10.59
N GLN A 62 0.08 -13.82 -10.42
CA GLN A 62 -0.90 -13.95 -11.50
C GLN A 62 -1.27 -12.58 -12.08
N GLN A 63 -1.46 -11.57 -11.22
CA GLN A 63 -1.80 -10.22 -11.65
C GLN A 63 -0.61 -9.49 -12.30
N PHE A 64 0.63 -9.78 -11.91
CA PHE A 64 1.81 -9.12 -12.49
C PHE A 64 2.43 -9.87 -13.68
N ASP A 65 2.04 -11.12 -13.92
CA ASP A 65 2.58 -11.94 -15.01
C ASP A 65 2.17 -11.37 -16.37
N GLY A 66 3.10 -11.37 -17.31
CA GLY A 66 2.91 -10.80 -18.66
C GLY A 66 2.70 -9.27 -18.74
N LYS A 67 2.58 -8.54 -17.62
CA LYS A 67 2.41 -7.07 -17.61
C LYS A 67 3.73 -6.32 -17.83
N SER A 68 3.66 -5.20 -18.55
CA SER A 68 4.76 -4.25 -18.67
C SER A 68 5.02 -3.50 -17.36
N ASP A 69 6.22 -2.95 -17.16
CA ASP A 69 6.57 -2.24 -15.91
C ASP A 69 5.64 -1.04 -15.62
N GLU A 70 5.14 -0.38 -16.66
CA GLU A 70 4.19 0.73 -16.50
C GLU A 70 2.83 0.23 -15.99
N GLU A 71 2.34 -0.89 -16.52
CA GLU A 71 1.09 -1.51 -16.06
C GLU A 71 1.22 -2.03 -14.63
N ARG A 72 2.36 -2.65 -14.28
CA ARG A 72 2.65 -3.07 -12.91
C ARG A 72 2.66 -1.88 -11.95
N ARG A 73 3.26 -0.77 -12.37
CA ARG A 73 3.29 0.46 -11.58
C ARG A 73 1.90 1.05 -11.37
N ARG A 74 1.08 1.15 -12.42
CA ARG A 74 -0.31 1.62 -12.31
C ARG A 74 -1.12 0.74 -11.35
N MET A 75 -0.95 -0.57 -11.44
CA MET A 75 -1.59 -1.52 -10.52
C MET A 75 -1.15 -1.29 -9.07
N PHE A 76 0.14 -1.08 -8.83
CA PHE A 76 0.63 -0.74 -7.49
C PHE A 76 0.05 0.59 -6.98
N GLU A 77 -0.04 1.62 -7.83
CA GLU A 77 -0.63 2.91 -7.48
C GLU A 77 -2.13 2.79 -7.12
N GLN A 78 -2.86 1.90 -7.81
CA GLN A 78 -4.26 1.59 -7.48
C GLN A 78 -4.40 0.84 -6.15
N MET A 79 -3.45 -0.03 -5.83
CA MET A 79 -3.46 -0.79 -4.57
C MET A 79 -2.95 0.01 -3.37
N ALA A 80 -2.16 1.06 -3.60
CA ALA A 80 -1.50 1.81 -2.54
C ALA A 80 -2.46 2.34 -1.45
N PRO A 81 -3.66 2.87 -1.74
CA PRO A 81 -4.61 3.31 -0.72
C PRO A 81 -5.07 2.19 0.24
N VAL A 82 -5.07 0.93 -0.21
CA VAL A 82 -5.41 -0.23 0.63
C VAL A 82 -4.18 -0.74 1.36
N PHE A 83 -3.07 -0.90 0.63
CA PHE A 83 -1.87 -1.54 1.15
C PHE A 83 -1.09 -0.66 2.13
N MET A 84 -1.02 0.65 1.88
CA MET A 84 -0.20 1.57 2.67
C MET A 84 -0.69 1.71 4.12
N PRO A 85 -2.00 1.88 4.41
CA PRO A 85 -2.49 1.91 5.79
C PRO A 85 -2.24 0.60 6.54
N ILE A 86 -2.39 -0.55 5.87
CA ILE A 86 -2.14 -1.87 6.46
C ILE A 86 -0.67 -2.02 6.82
N MET A 87 0.23 -1.67 5.89
CA MET A 87 1.67 -1.65 6.12
C MET A 87 2.06 -0.71 7.26
N ALA A 88 1.49 0.50 7.29
CA ALA A 88 1.77 1.48 8.34
C ALA A 88 1.36 0.97 9.72
N ARG A 89 0.16 0.39 9.84
CA ARG A 89 -0.33 -0.21 11.09
C ARG A 89 0.54 -1.39 11.53
N ARG A 90 0.95 -2.25 10.60
CA ARG A 90 1.84 -3.37 10.91
C ARG A 90 3.20 -2.88 11.37
N PHE A 91 3.77 -1.90 10.68
CA PHE A 91 5.03 -1.30 11.07
C PHE A 91 4.95 -0.73 12.49
N GLU A 92 3.87 -0.02 12.80
CA GLU A 92 3.62 0.54 14.12
C GLU A 92 3.63 -0.53 15.22
N VAL A 93 2.90 -1.63 15.04
CA VAL A 93 2.90 -2.76 15.99
C VAL A 93 4.30 -3.36 16.15
N GLU A 94 5.02 -3.56 15.06
CA GLU A 94 6.36 -4.13 15.09
C GLU A 94 7.40 -3.16 15.69
N TYR A 95 7.20 -1.86 15.51
CA TYR A 95 8.02 -0.82 16.12
C TYR A 95 7.82 -0.78 17.63
N ASP A 96 6.58 -0.82 18.11
CA ASP A 96 6.28 -0.80 19.54
C ASP A 96 6.84 -2.06 20.23
N LYS A 97 6.70 -3.23 19.60
CA LYS A 97 7.35 -4.48 20.03
C LYS A 97 8.87 -4.34 20.09
N PHE A 98 9.47 -3.77 19.04
CA PHE A 98 10.91 -3.56 18.98
C PHE A 98 11.39 -2.63 20.12
N MET A 99 10.67 -1.54 20.39
CA MET A 99 11.02 -0.60 21.46
C MET A 99 10.83 -1.17 22.86
N ALA A 100 9.96 -2.17 23.03
CA ALA A 100 9.81 -2.90 24.29
C ALA A 100 10.95 -3.91 24.57
N MET A 101 11.80 -4.21 23.59
CA MET A 101 12.95 -5.11 23.77
C MET A 101 14.09 -4.45 24.58
N THR A 102 14.92 -5.26 25.22
CA THR A 102 16.14 -4.75 25.87
C THR A 102 17.12 -4.18 24.84
N PRO A 103 18.08 -3.31 25.23
CA PRO A 103 19.09 -2.78 24.30
C PRO A 103 19.87 -3.88 23.55
N GLU A 104 20.19 -4.99 24.21
CA GLU A 104 20.89 -6.13 23.61
C GLU A 104 20.02 -6.87 22.61
N GLN A 105 18.73 -7.03 22.91
CA GLN A 105 17.77 -7.67 22.01
C GLN A 105 17.52 -6.80 20.77
N ARG A 106 17.36 -5.48 20.95
CA ARG A 106 17.23 -4.54 19.84
C ARG A 106 18.43 -4.58 18.90
N ARG A 107 19.65 -4.59 19.45
CA ARG A 107 20.88 -4.70 18.63
C ARG A 107 20.89 -5.98 17.80
N ARG A 108 20.58 -7.12 18.41
CA ARG A 108 20.49 -8.42 17.71
C ARG A 108 19.42 -8.43 16.63
N GLU A 109 18.26 -7.84 16.91
CA GLU A 109 17.17 -7.74 15.94
C GLU A 109 17.52 -6.84 14.76
N LEU A 110 18.18 -5.70 15.01
CA LEU A 110 18.70 -4.85 13.93
C LEU A 110 19.75 -5.58 13.10
N ASP A 111 20.67 -6.31 13.72
CA ASP A 111 21.68 -7.10 13.01
C ASP A 111 21.02 -8.14 12.09
N ARG A 112 20.05 -8.89 12.61
CA ARG A 112 19.27 -9.86 11.84
C ARG A 112 18.56 -9.23 10.65
N ARG A 113 17.92 -8.06 10.84
CA ARG A 113 17.24 -7.32 9.77
C ARG A 113 18.22 -6.82 8.72
N ILE A 114 19.37 -6.29 9.14
CA ILE A 114 20.43 -5.83 8.24
C ILE A 114 20.95 -7.01 7.40
N ASP A 115 21.21 -8.16 8.02
CA ASP A 115 21.70 -9.34 7.31
C ASP A 115 20.69 -9.85 6.27
N ALA A 116 19.40 -9.87 6.64
CA ALA A 116 18.33 -10.21 5.71
C ALA A 116 18.24 -9.23 4.53
N MET A 117 18.39 -7.93 4.77
CA MET A 117 18.40 -6.91 3.72
C MET A 117 19.63 -7.02 2.82
N GLU A 118 20.82 -7.26 3.37
CA GLU A 118 22.04 -7.44 2.60
C GLU A 118 21.99 -8.74 1.77
N ALA A 119 21.43 -9.82 2.31
CA ALA A 119 21.20 -11.05 1.57
C ALA A 119 20.20 -10.84 0.42
N ALA A 120 19.09 -10.13 0.67
CA ALA A 120 18.14 -9.76 -0.37
C ALA A 120 18.82 -8.93 -1.47
N ARG A 121 19.60 -7.90 -1.09
CA ARG A 121 20.34 -7.04 -2.03
C ARG A 121 21.29 -7.84 -2.93
N LYS A 122 22.04 -8.80 -2.35
CA LYS A 122 22.93 -9.69 -3.10
C LYS A 122 22.18 -10.60 -4.08
N ASN A 123 20.97 -11.02 -3.72
CA ASN A 123 20.10 -11.85 -4.56
C ASN A 123 19.25 -11.05 -5.56
N GLY A 124 19.55 -9.76 -5.78
CA GLY A 124 18.78 -8.90 -6.69
C GLY A 124 17.46 -8.38 -6.13
N GLY A 125 17.16 -8.65 -4.85
CA GLY A 125 16.02 -8.06 -4.15
C GLY A 125 16.32 -6.62 -3.73
N GLY A 126 15.61 -5.67 -4.33
CA GLY A 126 15.61 -4.27 -3.88
C GLY A 126 14.94 -4.08 -2.52
N PRO A 127 15.15 -2.94 -1.85
CA PRO A 127 14.38 -2.58 -0.66
C PRO A 127 12.87 -2.63 -0.94
N PRO A 128 12.01 -2.90 0.06
CA PRO A 128 10.56 -2.93 -0.13
C PRO A 128 10.07 -1.62 -0.78
N GLY A 129 9.50 -1.71 -1.98
CA GLY A 129 9.08 -0.54 -2.78
C GLY A 129 10.05 -0.13 -3.89
N ALA A 130 11.28 -0.64 -3.90
CA ALA A 130 12.09 -0.73 -5.11
C ALA A 130 11.79 -2.09 -5.73
N GLY A 131 10.84 -2.12 -6.67
CA GLY A 131 10.39 -3.33 -7.33
C GLY A 131 11.56 -4.21 -7.77
N ALA A 132 11.40 -5.53 -7.62
CA ALA A 132 12.36 -6.56 -8.07
C ALA A 132 12.40 -6.70 -9.62
N GLY A 133 12.14 -5.62 -10.35
CA GLY A 133 12.16 -5.56 -11.82
C GLY A 133 13.03 -4.40 -12.24
N GLY A 134 13.91 -4.64 -13.21
CA GLY A 134 14.86 -3.67 -13.76
C GLY A 134 14.20 -2.53 -14.54
N GLY A 135 13.22 -1.86 -13.93
CA GLY A 135 12.58 -0.67 -14.44
C GLY A 135 13.41 0.57 -14.14
N THR A 136 13.25 1.59 -14.98
CA THR A 136 13.85 2.90 -14.81
C THR A 136 13.53 3.44 -13.40
N PRO A 137 14.53 3.96 -12.66
CA PRO A 137 14.28 4.60 -11.37
C PRO A 137 13.21 5.68 -11.51
N PRO A 138 12.26 5.79 -10.56
CA PRO A 138 11.25 6.84 -10.58
C PRO A 138 11.89 8.23 -10.60
N SER A 139 11.33 9.15 -11.37
CA SER A 139 11.82 10.53 -11.47
C SER A 139 11.67 11.29 -10.15
N ALA A 140 12.42 12.37 -9.96
CA ALA A 140 12.31 13.20 -8.75
C ALA A 140 10.86 13.68 -8.50
N GLN A 141 10.14 14.07 -9.55
CA GLN A 141 8.73 14.47 -9.46
C GLN A 141 7.83 13.31 -9.03
N GLN A 142 8.03 12.11 -9.58
CA GLN A 142 7.26 10.93 -9.20
C GLN A 142 7.48 10.54 -7.73
N MET A 143 8.72 10.74 -7.25
CA MET A 143 9.06 10.53 -5.85
C MET A 143 8.41 11.57 -4.94
N ASP A 144 8.35 12.83 -5.37
CA ASP A 144 7.66 13.90 -4.65
C ASP A 144 6.15 13.65 -4.56
N GLU A 145 5.51 13.23 -5.65
CA GLU A 145 4.09 12.87 -5.69
C GLU A 145 3.78 11.67 -4.81
N PHE A 146 4.62 10.63 -4.87
CA PHE A 146 4.50 9.48 -3.98
C PHE A 146 4.64 9.91 -2.51
N ARG A 147 5.63 10.76 -2.19
CA ARG A 147 5.81 11.31 -0.84
C ARG A 147 4.59 12.10 -0.37
N LYS A 148 3.95 12.88 -1.23
CA LYS A 148 2.72 13.61 -0.90
C LYS A 148 1.57 12.65 -0.58
N LYS A 149 1.31 11.67 -1.47
CA LYS A 149 0.26 10.66 -1.25
C LYS A 149 0.49 9.85 0.04
N MET A 150 1.75 9.53 0.36
CA MET A 150 2.11 8.88 1.62
C MET A 150 1.68 9.68 2.86
N LEU A 151 1.68 11.03 2.79
CA LEU A 151 1.21 11.86 3.90
C LEU A 151 -0.30 11.71 4.12
N ASP A 152 -1.06 11.46 3.06
CA ASP A 152 -2.51 11.27 3.12
C ASP A 152 -2.89 9.91 3.74
N TRP A 153 -2.00 8.91 3.63
CA TRP A 153 -2.25 7.54 4.10
C TRP A 153 -1.60 7.21 5.45
N THR A 154 -0.85 8.14 6.04
CA THR A 154 -0.12 7.92 7.30
C THR A 154 -0.42 9.01 8.32
N THR A 155 -0.39 8.68 9.61
CA THR A 155 -0.53 9.68 10.68
C THR A 155 0.83 10.34 11.02
N PRO A 156 0.84 11.52 11.66
CA PRO A 156 2.08 12.13 12.16
C PRO A 156 2.90 11.19 13.07
N ASP A 157 2.23 10.48 13.99
CA ASP A 157 2.87 9.52 14.90
C ASP A 157 3.50 8.35 14.15
N GLN A 158 2.80 7.80 13.15
CA GLN A 158 3.35 6.72 12.32
C GLN A 158 4.60 7.17 11.56
N ARG A 159 4.61 8.42 11.05
CA ARG A 159 5.78 8.99 10.39
C ARG A 159 6.94 9.19 11.35
N ALA A 160 6.68 9.67 12.57
CA ALA A 160 7.71 9.84 13.60
C ALA A 160 8.32 8.48 14.01
N LYS A 161 7.48 7.45 14.21
CA LYS A 161 7.94 6.07 14.46
C LYS A 161 8.78 5.53 13.30
N PHE A 162 8.37 5.78 12.06
CA PHE A 162 9.11 5.36 10.87
C PHE A 162 10.48 6.04 10.79
N GLU A 163 10.53 7.36 10.97
CA GLU A 163 11.77 8.12 10.96
C GLU A 163 12.73 7.64 12.06
N SER A 164 12.23 7.48 13.29
CA SER A 164 13.03 6.96 14.40
C SER A 164 13.55 5.55 14.13
N GLY A 165 12.70 4.66 13.60
CA GLY A 165 13.09 3.32 13.19
C GLY A 165 14.20 3.31 12.14
N MET A 166 14.09 4.18 11.12
CA MET A 166 15.09 4.33 10.07
C MET A 166 16.41 4.90 10.59
N GLN A 167 16.36 5.88 11.50
CA GLN A 167 17.55 6.41 12.16
C GLN A 167 18.30 5.33 12.93
N MET A 168 17.61 4.54 13.76
CA MET A 168 18.22 3.43 14.51
C MET A 168 18.84 2.37 13.58
N MET A 169 18.14 2.03 12.48
CA MET A 169 18.65 1.11 11.47
C MET A 169 19.93 1.66 10.81
N ASN A 170 19.91 2.92 10.38
CA ASN A 170 21.04 3.56 9.71
C ASN A 170 22.24 3.73 10.64
N GLN A 171 22.01 4.09 11.90
CA GLN A 171 23.06 4.11 12.92
C GLN A 171 23.71 2.73 13.05
N ARG A 172 22.91 1.67 13.19
CA ARG A 172 23.47 0.31 13.32
C ARG A 172 24.21 -0.15 12.06
N ARG A 173 23.75 0.25 10.87
CA ARG A 173 24.45 0.02 9.61
C ARG A 173 25.80 0.74 9.58
N GLN A 174 25.85 2.00 9.98
CA GLN A 174 27.10 2.77 10.07
C GLN A 174 28.09 2.15 11.06
N GLU A 175 27.63 1.71 12.23
CA GLU A 175 28.47 0.97 13.20
C GLU A 175 29.08 -0.31 12.59
N ARG A 176 28.41 -0.91 11.61
CA ARG A 176 28.86 -2.08 10.85
C ARG A 176 29.64 -1.75 9.58
N GLY A 177 29.90 -0.46 9.31
CA GLY A 177 30.57 -0.01 8.09
C GLY A 177 29.72 -0.17 6.82
N LEU A 178 28.40 -0.26 6.94
CA LEU A 178 27.46 -0.35 5.82
C LEU A 178 26.88 1.02 5.49
N GLU A 179 26.60 1.23 4.20
CA GLU A 179 25.95 2.45 3.74
C GLU A 179 24.55 2.61 4.35
N PRO A 180 24.16 3.83 4.76
CA PRO A 180 22.80 4.10 5.21
C PRO A 180 21.77 3.76 4.14
N ILE A 181 20.61 3.30 4.57
CA ILE A 181 19.43 3.21 3.71
C ILE A 181 18.95 4.64 3.50
N GLY A 182 19.15 5.14 2.28
CA GLY A 182 18.65 6.44 1.88
C GLY A 182 17.12 6.44 1.75
N PRO A 183 16.48 7.63 1.76
CA PRO A 183 15.08 7.75 1.40
C PRO A 183 14.83 7.10 0.02
N PRO A 184 13.62 6.57 -0.22
CA PRO A 184 13.24 6.08 -1.54
C PRO A 184 13.69 7.10 -2.62
N GLY A 185 14.40 6.66 -3.65
CA GLY A 185 14.87 7.50 -4.75
C GLY A 185 16.15 8.32 -4.50
N SER A 186 16.85 8.17 -3.37
CA SER A 186 18.03 8.99 -3.05
C SER A 186 19.39 8.36 -3.40
N ARG A 187 19.45 7.33 -4.26
CA ARG A 187 20.75 6.85 -4.72
C ARG A 187 21.34 7.87 -5.68
N ARG A 188 22.45 8.48 -5.26
CA ARG A 188 23.40 9.13 -6.15
C ARG A 188 24.18 8.08 -6.92
#